data_AF-A0A1F0MHD0-F1
#
_entry.id   AF-A0A1F0MHD0-F1
#
_cell.length_a   1.000
_cell.length_b   1.000
_cell.length_c   1.000
_cell.angle_alpha   90.00
_cell.angle_beta   90.00
_cell.angle_gamma   90.00
#
_symmetry.space_group_name_H-M   'P 1'
#
loop_
_entity.id
_entity.type
_entity.pdbx_description
1 polymer ?
#
loop_
_entity_poly.entity_id
_entity_poly.type
_entity_poly.pdbx_seq_one_letter_code
_entity_poly.pdbx_strand_id
1 'polypeptide(L)'
;MLAGFIIGTLGVLNDVTIAQASTVQELYETSPDARPRAVFSSAMKVGHDHIASMVYTLVLAYMGAALPLSMLLQVADRPLTQVLTSDVVATEIMRSSIGAIALVLAVPITTAIAAWTIRAPQPAP
;
A
#
# COMPACT_ATOMS: atom_id res chain seq x y z
N MET A 1 -2.99 -15.82 12.89
CA MET A 1 -2.88 -14.38 12.57
C MET A 1 -1.74 -14.08 11.58
N LEU A 2 -0.56 -14.68 11.70
CA LEU A 2 0.60 -14.37 10.83
C LEU A 2 0.36 -14.72 9.34
N ALA A 3 -0.18 -15.90 9.03
CA ALA A 3 -0.53 -16.28 7.66
C ALA A 3 -1.59 -15.35 7.02
N GLY A 4 -2.62 -14.96 7.78
CA GLY A 4 -3.64 -14.03 7.30
C GLY A 4 -3.09 -12.65 6.99
N PHE A 5 -2.16 -12.15 7.81
CA PHE A 5 -1.44 -10.91 7.52
C PHE A 5 -0.59 -11.02 6.24
N ILE A 6 0.18 -12.11 6.07
CA ILE A 6 0.98 -12.33 4.86
C ILE A 6 0.09 -12.37 3.63
N ILE A 7 -1.00 -13.14 3.64
CA ILE A 7 -1.90 -13.26 2.49
C ILE A 7 -2.56 -11.91 2.19
N GLY A 8 -3.05 -11.20 3.21
CA GLY A 8 -3.68 -9.88 3.03
C GLY A 8 -2.72 -8.84 2.48
N THR A 9 -1.49 -8.77 3.02
CA THR A 9 -0.46 -7.83 2.52
C THR A 9 -0.02 -8.17 1.11
N LEU A 10 0.18 -9.45 0.78
CA LEU A 10 0.50 -9.86 -0.59
C LEU A 10 -0.60 -9.48 -1.58
N GLY A 11 -1.87 -9.65 -1.20
CA GLY A 11 -3.01 -9.27 -2.04
C GLY A 11 -3.02 -7.77 -2.36
N VAL A 12 -2.86 -6.92 -1.33
CA VAL A 12 -2.81 -5.46 -1.51
C VAL A 12 -1.58 -5.05 -2.32
N LEU A 13 -0.41 -5.64 -2.07
CA LEU A 13 0.80 -5.35 -2.84
C LEU A 13 0.62 -5.74 -4.32
N ASN A 14 0.04 -6.90 -4.60
CA ASN A 14 -0.23 -7.32 -5.97
C ASN A 14 -1.17 -6.34 -6.70
N ASP A 15 -2.26 -5.93 -6.04
CA ASP A 15 -3.21 -4.97 -6.60
C ASP A 15 -2.54 -3.64 -6.97
N VAL A 16 -1.79 -3.06 -6.02
CA VAL A 16 -1.09 -1.79 -6.22
C VAL A 16 -0.02 -1.88 -7.30
N THR A 17 0.75 -2.96 -7.32
CA THR A 17 1.83 -3.13 -8.30
C THR A 17 1.30 -3.34 -9.72
N ILE A 18 0.21 -4.11 -9.88
CA ILE A 18 -0.46 -4.26 -11.19
C ILE A 18 -1.04 -2.91 -11.64
N ALA A 19 -1.75 -2.20 -10.78
CA ALA A 19 -2.34 -0.91 -11.12
C ALA A 19 -1.27 0.12 -11.55
N GLN A 20 -0.14 0.18 -10.83
CA GLN A 20 0.97 1.07 -11.20
C GLN A 20 1.64 0.67 -12.51
N ALA A 21 1.91 -0.62 -12.73
CA ALA A 21 2.50 -1.09 -13.97
C ALA A 21 1.59 -0.79 -15.18
N SER A 22 0.28 -1.03 -15.04
CA SER A 22 -0.71 -0.70 -16.06
C SER A 22 -0.76 0.81 -16.35
N THR A 23 -0.73 1.64 -15.30
CA THR A 23 -0.69 3.11 -15.44
C THR A 23 0.53 3.53 -16.26
N VAL A 24 1.72 3.00 -15.93
CA VAL A 24 2.96 3.31 -16.66
C VAL A 24 2.88 2.88 -18.13
N GLN A 25 2.31 1.69 -18.41
CA GLN A 25 2.13 1.20 -19.77
C GLN A 25 1.22 2.13 -20.58
N GLU A 26 0.07 2.53 -20.03
CA GLU A 26 -0.90 3.40 -20.71
C GLU A 26 -0.33 4.80 -20.98
N LEU A 27 0.51 5.31 -20.07
CA LEU A 27 1.28 6.54 -20.29
C LEU A 27 2.27 6.42 -21.46
N TYR A 28 2.92 5.27 -21.62
CA TYR A 28 3.80 5.02 -22.77
C TYR A 28 3.02 4.83 -24.07
N GLU A 29 1.86 4.17 -24.05
CA GLU A 29 1.01 4.01 -25.23
C GLU A 29 0.47 5.35 -25.74
N THR A 30 0.15 6.27 -24.83
CA THR A 30 -0.33 7.62 -25.17
C THR A 30 0.81 8.55 -25.61
N SER A 31 2.05 8.28 -25.20
CA SER A 31 3.21 9.10 -25.54
C SER A 31 4.46 8.23 -25.71
N PRO A 32 4.62 7.55 -26.85
CA PRO A 32 5.69 6.57 -27.07
C PRO A 32 7.10 7.15 -26.96
N ASP A 33 7.25 8.44 -27.30
CA ASP A 33 8.53 9.15 -27.25
C ASP A 33 8.84 9.77 -25.87
N ALA A 34 7.98 9.55 -24.87
CA ALA A 34 8.18 10.10 -23.53
C ALA A 34 9.43 9.50 -22.87
N ARG A 35 10.22 10.36 -22.23
CA ARG A 35 11.38 9.91 -21.45
C ARG A 35 10.90 9.13 -20.21
N PRO A 36 11.60 8.06 -19.77
CA PRO A 36 11.27 7.30 -18.56
C PRO A 36 11.03 8.16 -17.31
N ARG A 37 11.82 9.23 -17.14
CA ARG A 37 11.67 10.18 -16.02
C ARG A 37 10.34 10.95 -16.06
N ALA A 38 9.88 11.33 -17.24
CA ALA A 38 8.60 12.03 -17.41
C ALA A 38 7.44 11.09 -17.10
N VAL A 39 7.50 9.85 -17.62
CA VAL A 39 6.51 8.81 -17.31
C VAL A 39 6.48 8.50 -15.82
N PHE A 40 7.63 8.31 -15.19
CA PHE A 40 7.73 8.10 -13.74
C PHE A 40 7.06 9.23 -12.96
N SER A 41 7.36 10.50 -13.28
CA SER A 41 6.78 11.63 -12.58
C SER A 41 5.26 11.72 -12.75
N SER A 42 4.74 11.42 -13.94
CA SER A 42 3.30 11.46 -14.21
C SER A 42 2.58 10.27 -13.56
N ALA A 43 3.12 9.06 -13.66
CA ALA A 43 2.59 7.89 -12.98
C ALA A 43 2.61 8.05 -11.45
N MET A 44 3.63 8.71 -10.89
CA MET A 44 3.67 9.00 -9.45
C MET A 44 2.59 9.98 -8.98
N LYS A 45 2.09 10.88 -9.84
CA LYS A 45 0.94 11.73 -9.48
C LYS A 45 -0.32 10.87 -9.29
N VAL A 46 -0.55 9.93 -10.22
CA VAL A 46 -1.64 8.96 -10.12
C VAL A 46 -1.47 8.07 -8.89
N GLY A 47 -0.25 7.56 -8.68
CA GLY A 47 0.08 6.71 -7.53
C GLY A 47 -0.13 7.42 -6.18
N HIS A 48 0.20 8.72 -6.08
CA HIS A 48 -0.04 9.52 -4.88
C HIS A 48 -1.53 9.60 -4.53
N ASP A 49 -2.38 9.93 -5.51
CA ASP A 49 -3.83 10.07 -5.29
C ASP A 49 -4.45 8.72 -4.88
N HIS A 50 -3.98 7.63 -5.48
CA HIS A 50 -4.42 6.29 -5.13
C HIS A 50 -3.96 5.87 -3.71
N ILE A 51 -2.69 6.12 -3.35
CA ILE A 51 -2.18 5.86 -1.99
C ILE A 51 -2.96 6.65 -0.95
N ALA A 52 -3.26 7.93 -1.20
CA ALA A 52 -3.99 8.75 -0.24
C ALA A 52 -5.34 8.12 0.14
N SER A 53 -6.06 7.59 -0.86
CA SER A 53 -7.33 6.87 -0.64
C SER A 53 -7.13 5.53 0.11
N MET A 54 -6.11 4.75 -0.27
CA MET A 54 -5.80 3.48 0.40
C MET A 54 -5.41 3.67 1.86
N VAL A 55 -4.59 4.68 2.16
CA VAL A 55 -4.17 5.00 3.54
C VAL A 55 -5.37 5.36 4.39
N TYR A 56 -6.30 6.18 3.88
CA TYR A 56 -7.54 6.50 4.59
C TYR A 56 -8.34 5.23 4.94
N THR A 57 -8.47 4.33 3.96
CA THR A 57 -9.19 3.07 4.15
C THR A 57 -8.47 2.14 5.13
N LEU A 58 -7.14 2.08 5.10
CA LEU A 58 -6.33 1.27 6.00
C LEU A 58 -6.42 1.78 7.45
N VAL A 59 -6.38 3.09 7.65
CA VAL A 59 -6.59 3.71 8.96
C VAL A 59 -7.98 3.35 9.50
N LEU A 60 -9.02 3.50 8.68
CA LEU A 60 -10.39 3.16 9.07
C LEU A 60 -10.53 1.67 9.42
N ALA A 61 -9.93 0.78 8.63
CA ALA A 61 -9.93 -0.66 8.87
C ALA A 61 -9.23 -1.02 10.18
N TYR A 62 -8.05 -0.45 10.46
CA TYR A 62 -7.32 -0.69 11.71
C TYR A 62 -8.05 -0.14 12.92
N MET A 63 -8.62 1.06 12.84
CA MET A 63 -9.47 1.59 13.91
C MET A 63 -10.66 0.68 14.16
N GLY A 64 -11.37 0.26 13.12
CA GLY A 64 -12.50 -0.68 13.22
C GLY A 64 -12.12 -2.02 13.84
N ALA A 65 -10.98 -2.60 13.44
CA ALA A 65 -10.48 -3.85 14.00
C ALA A 65 -10.06 -3.73 15.48
N ALA A 66 -9.65 -2.54 15.93
CA ALA A 66 -9.29 -2.28 17.33
C ALA A 66 -10.50 -2.01 18.24
N LEU A 67 -11.70 -1.72 17.70
CA LEU A 67 -12.89 -1.41 18.50
C LEU A 67 -13.32 -2.54 19.44
N PRO A 68 -13.44 -3.82 19.01
CA PRO A 68 -13.88 -4.89 19.90
C PRO A 68 -12.91 -5.12 21.07
N LEU A 69 -11.61 -5.03 20.80
CA LEU A 69 -10.58 -5.11 21.84
C LEU A 69 -10.74 -3.94 22.82
N SER A 70 -10.94 -2.72 22.32
CA SER A 70 -11.15 -1.53 23.14
C SER A 70 -12.40 -1.65 24.03
N MET A 71 -13.48 -2.27 23.53
CA MET A 71 -14.68 -2.55 24.33
C MET A 71 -14.43 -3.64 25.39
N LEU A 72 -13.78 -4.75 25.01
CA LEU A 72 -13.44 -5.84 25.95
C LEU A 72 -12.58 -5.34 27.11
N LEU A 73 -11.62 -4.47 26.82
CA LEU A 73 -10.70 -3.91 27.82
C LEU A 73 -11.41 -2.94 28.77
N GLN A 74 -12.37 -2.15 28.28
CA GLN A 74 -13.23 -1.33 29.15
C GLN A 74 -14.05 -2.20 30.11
N VAL A 75 -14.59 -3.32 29.63
CA VAL A 75 -15.35 -4.27 30.48
C VAL A 75 -14.45 -4.98 31.49
N ALA A 76 -13.18 -5.22 31.16
CA ALA A 76 -12.22 -5.92 32.02
C ALA A 76 -11.54 -5.04 33.10
N ASP A 77 -11.88 -3.75 33.17
CA ASP A 77 -11.34 -2.75 34.13
C ASP A 77 -9.79 -2.70 34.19
N ARG A 78 -9.14 -3.05 33.07
CA ARG A 78 -7.68 -3.05 32.96
C ARG A 78 -7.18 -1.65 32.67
N PRO A 79 -6.15 -1.15 33.40
CA PRO A 79 -5.59 0.16 33.14
C PRO A 79 -5.01 0.22 31.71
N LEU A 80 -5.45 1.22 30.95
CA LEU A 80 -5.08 1.44 29.54
C LEU A 80 -3.56 1.38 29.31
N THR A 81 -2.80 1.88 30.28
CA THR A 81 -1.33 1.92 30.27
C THR A 81 -0.69 0.54 30.20
N GLN A 82 -1.23 -0.43 30.94
CA GLN A 82 -0.69 -1.80 31.01
C GLN A 82 -0.98 -2.60 29.74
N VAL A 83 -2.05 -2.24 29.04
CA VAL A 83 -2.44 -2.81 27.74
C VAL A 83 -1.58 -2.23 26.61
N LEU A 84 -1.36 -0.92 26.61
CA LEU A 84 -0.53 -0.25 25.59
C LEU A 84 0.91 -0.77 25.61
N THR A 85 1.42 -1.18 26.78
CA THR A 85 2.74 -1.79 26.93
C THR A 85 2.76 -3.31 26.72
N SER A 86 1.64 -3.93 26.31
CA SER A 86 1.58 -5.38 26.10
C SER A 86 2.23 -5.81 24.79
N ASP A 87 2.81 -7.01 24.78
CA ASP A 87 3.41 -7.62 23.58
C ASP A 87 2.41 -7.73 22.43
N VAL A 88 1.13 -7.94 22.73
CA VAL A 88 0.05 -8.07 21.73
C VAL A 88 -0.13 -6.75 20.98
N VAL A 89 -0.26 -5.64 21.71
CA VAL A 89 -0.42 -4.30 21.12
C VAL A 89 0.84 -3.87 20.39
N ALA A 90 2.02 -4.10 20.98
CA ALA A 90 3.29 -3.80 20.33
C ALA A 90 3.46 -4.54 19.00
N THR A 91 3.10 -5.83 18.97
CA THR A 91 3.16 -6.64 17.75
C THR A 91 2.18 -6.15 16.69
N GLU A 92 0.97 -5.73 17.06
CA GLU A 92 -0.01 -5.18 16.11
C GLU A 92 0.45 -3.83 15.53
N ILE A 93 0.99 -2.95 16.38
CA ILE A 93 1.51 -1.65 15.93
C ILE A 93 2.67 -1.84 14.96
N MET A 94 3.63 -2.71 15.29
CA MET A 94 4.75 -3.03 14.40
C MET A 94 4.26 -3.62 13.08
N ARG A 95 3.31 -4.56 13.13
CA ARG A 95 2.72 -5.19 11.95
C ARG A 95 2.00 -4.18 11.05
N SER A 96 1.17 -3.32 11.62
CA SER A 96 0.46 -2.24 10.91
C SER A 96 1.44 -1.25 10.28
N SER A 97 2.46 -0.84 11.03
CA SER A 97 3.50 0.09 10.56
C SER A 97 4.28 -0.49 9.38
N ILE A 98 4.73 -1.74 9.48
CA ILE A 98 5.45 -2.42 8.40
C ILE A 98 4.57 -2.56 7.15
N GLY A 99 3.29 -2.93 7.33
CA GLY A 99 2.34 -3.04 6.22
C GLY A 99 2.14 -1.70 5.49
N ALA A 100 1.96 -0.61 6.23
CA ALA A 100 1.81 0.73 5.66
C ALA A 100 3.07 1.19 4.92
N ILE A 101 4.26 0.99 5.49
CA ILE A 101 5.54 1.33 4.86
C ILE A 101 5.73 0.52 3.57
N ALA A 102 5.47 -0.79 3.61
CA ALA A 102 5.57 -1.65 2.43
C ALA A 102 4.63 -1.17 1.30
N LEU A 103 3.40 -0.80 1.64
CA LEU A 103 2.42 -0.27 0.70
C LEU A 103 2.89 1.03 0.04
N VAL A 104 3.36 1.98 0.85
CA VAL A 104 3.84 3.28 0.36
C VAL A 104 5.08 3.13 -0.51
N LEU A 105 5.97 2.19 -0.18
CA LEU A 105 7.19 1.93 -0.96
C LEU A 105 6.91 1.12 -2.24
N ALA A 106 5.88 0.27 -2.27
CA ALA A 106 5.55 -0.53 -3.44
C ALA A 106 5.27 0.33 -4.68
N VAL A 107 4.57 1.45 -4.51
CA VAL A 107 4.25 2.38 -5.60
C VAL A 107 5.51 2.94 -6.29
N PRO A 108 6.40 3.70 -5.61
CA PRO A 108 7.58 4.26 -6.28
C PRO A 108 8.52 3.17 -6.80
N ILE A 109 8.64 2.03 -6.12
CA ILE A 109 9.49 0.92 -6.58
C ILE A 109 8.96 0.34 -7.88
N THR A 110 7.67 -0.01 -7.94
CA THR A 110 7.08 -0.58 -9.15
C THR A 110 7.02 0.42 -10.28
N THR A 111 6.68 1.68 -10.01
CA THR A 111 6.68 2.74 -11.02
C THR A 111 8.08 2.97 -11.59
N ALA A 112 9.13 2.92 -10.76
CA ALA A 112 10.51 2.99 -11.23
C ALA A 112 10.92 1.75 -12.04
N ILE A 113 10.53 0.56 -11.62
CA ILE A 113 10.85 -0.65 -12.40
C ILE A 113 10.14 -0.61 -13.75
N ALA A 114 8.84 -0.33 -13.76
CA ALA A 114 8.02 -0.30 -14.97
C ALA A 114 8.47 0.80 -15.93
N ALA A 115 8.73 2.03 -15.43
CA ALA A 115 9.09 3.15 -16.29
C ALA A 115 10.42 2.93 -17.04
N TRP A 116 11.34 2.12 -16.51
CA TRP A 116 12.62 1.82 -17.16
C TRP A 116 12.66 0.48 -17.92
N THR A 117 11.72 -0.43 -17.64
CA THR A 117 11.70 -1.76 -18.29
C THR A 117 10.68 -1.88 -19.41
N ILE A 118 9.54 -1.19 -19.31
CA ILE A 118 8.51 -1.19 -20.35
C ILE A 118 9.05 -0.42 -21.56
N ARG A 119 9.11 -1.09 -22.70
CA ARG A 119 9.35 -0.47 -24.01
C ARG A 119 7.98 -0.25 -24.65
N ALA A 120 7.74 0.94 -25.18
CA ALA A 120 6.51 1.24 -25.89
C ALA A 120 6.23 0.14 -26.93
N PRO A 121 4.98 -0.38 -27.04
CA PRO A 121 4.63 -1.33 -28.08
C PRO A 121 4.99 -0.73 -29.45
N GLN A 122 5.71 -1.48 -30.29
CA GLN A 122 5.89 -1.08 -31.68
C GLN A 122 4.51 -1.05 -32.35
N PRO A 123 4.18 0.01 -33.13
CA PRO A 123 2.93 0.03 -33.87
C PRO A 123 2.86 -1.24 -34.73
N ALA A 124 1.74 -1.95 -34.64
CA ALA A 124 1.51 -3.12 -35.49
C ALA A 124 1.59 -2.70 -36.98
N PRO A 125 2.20 -3.53 -37.85
CA PRO A 125 2.44 -3.20 -39.26
C PRO A 125 1.16 -3.05 -40.07
#